data_AF-E6ZN00-F1
#
_entry.id   AF-E6ZN00-F1
#
_cell.length_a   1.000
_cell.length_b   1.000
_cell.length_c   1.000
_cell.angle_alpha   90.00
_cell.angle_beta   90.00
_cell.angle_gamma   90.00
#
_symmetry.space_group_name_H-M   'P 1'
#
loop_
_entity.id
_entity.type
_entity.pdbx_description
1 polymer ?
#
loop_
_entity_poly.entity_id
_entity_poly.type
_entity_poly.pdbx_seq_one_letter_code
_entity_poly.pdbx_strand_id
1 'polypeptide(L)'
;MASIASSSSRLVRGVASSSSSSFSPSHLVASSSSTNSRKHDSASRTRHLSTRTAQHPTQDLQLTLALIKPSVCAYQPDVSAILKEIKQSGLNVARSRRVFWTSADAHAFYAEHRGRFYYDRLILGMISGPALALALYGPHAITHWRALLGPTKAYMGKYSHPHSLRARYGLGDTRNGFHGSDSPESAQRELALVFDGWDTQWWLQREQGRLPADQDGRLNPLGF
;
A
#
# COMPACT_ATOMS: atom_id res chain seq x y z
N MET A 1 1.96 24.40 -56.99
CA MET A 1 3.09 24.07 -57.87
C MET A 1 4.32 23.87 -57.00
N ALA A 2 5.01 22.73 -57.19
CA ALA A 2 6.35 22.36 -56.71
C ALA A 2 6.60 22.28 -55.18
N SER A 3 7.37 21.35 -54.62
CA SER A 3 7.96 20.10 -55.11
C SER A 3 8.47 19.29 -53.91
N ILE A 4 8.75 18.03 -54.19
CA ILE A 4 9.04 16.86 -53.36
C ILE A 4 10.56 16.73 -53.14
N ALA A 5 11.00 16.23 -51.98
CA ALA A 5 12.19 15.37 -51.75
C ALA A 5 12.23 14.98 -50.25
N SER A 6 11.96 13.75 -49.79
CA SER A 6 12.61 12.45 -49.99
C SER A 6 14.12 12.42 -49.73
N SER A 7 14.51 11.81 -48.61
CA SER A 7 15.67 10.90 -48.54
C SER A 7 15.66 10.04 -47.28
N SER A 8 15.67 8.73 -47.52
CA SER A 8 15.81 7.63 -46.56
C SER A 8 17.27 7.29 -46.28
N SER A 9 17.59 6.81 -45.07
CA SER A 9 18.66 5.84 -44.73
C SER A 9 18.81 5.81 -43.19
N ARG A 10 19.15 4.72 -42.48
CA ARG A 10 19.42 3.30 -42.79
C ARG A 10 19.45 2.58 -41.42
N LEU A 11 18.98 1.34 -41.39
CA LEU A 11 19.06 0.41 -40.26
C LEU A 11 20.51 0.07 -39.87
N VAL A 12 20.76 -0.09 -38.57
CA VAL A 12 21.80 -1.01 -38.05
C VAL A 12 21.18 -1.87 -36.94
N ARG A 13 21.18 -3.19 -37.18
CA ARG A 13 20.84 -4.26 -36.24
C ARG A 13 22.05 -4.53 -35.34
N GLY A 14 21.84 -4.55 -34.02
CA GLY A 14 22.78 -5.11 -33.05
C GLY A 14 22.45 -6.58 -32.78
N VAL A 15 23.39 -7.46 -33.08
CA VAL A 15 23.37 -8.90 -32.82
C VAL A 15 23.85 -9.14 -31.38
N ALA A 16 23.06 -9.84 -30.57
CA ALA A 16 23.48 -10.36 -29.27
C ALA A 16 23.91 -11.82 -29.42
N SER A 17 25.16 -12.11 -29.08
CA SER A 17 25.71 -13.46 -29.03
C SER A 17 25.43 -14.10 -27.66
N SER A 18 24.83 -15.28 -27.71
CA SER A 18 24.63 -16.22 -26.63
C SER A 18 25.95 -16.89 -26.24
N SER A 19 26.21 -17.04 -24.94
CA SER A 19 27.12 -18.08 -24.44
C SER A 19 26.41 -18.87 -23.34
N SER A 20 26.27 -20.15 -23.64
CA SER A 20 25.77 -21.24 -22.80
C SER A 20 26.93 -21.86 -22.03
N SER A 21 26.74 -22.14 -20.75
CA SER A 21 27.52 -23.19 -20.06
C SER A 21 26.61 -23.98 -19.12
N SER A 22 26.28 -25.17 -19.60
CA SER A 22 25.75 -26.33 -18.90
C SER A 22 26.73 -26.84 -17.84
N PHE A 23 26.25 -27.26 -16.67
CA PHE A 23 26.82 -28.40 -15.92
C PHE A 23 25.72 -29.11 -15.10
N SER A 24 25.79 -30.44 -15.16
CA SER A 24 24.80 -31.45 -14.79
C SER A 24 24.78 -31.80 -13.28
N PRO A 25 23.77 -32.57 -12.82
CA PRO A 25 23.53 -32.88 -11.41
C PRO A 25 24.22 -34.18 -10.96
N SER A 26 24.41 -34.37 -9.66
CA SER A 26 24.79 -35.66 -9.08
C SER A 26 24.19 -35.86 -7.69
N HIS A 27 23.28 -36.84 -7.64
CA HIS A 27 23.09 -37.87 -6.61
C HIS A 27 23.39 -37.56 -5.15
N LEU A 28 22.40 -37.84 -4.28
CA LEU A 28 22.61 -38.67 -3.10
C LEU A 28 21.35 -39.48 -2.78
N VAL A 29 21.52 -40.79 -2.85
CA VAL A 29 20.63 -41.85 -2.35
C VAL A 29 21.01 -42.12 -0.90
N ALA A 30 20.03 -42.29 -0.01
CA ALA A 30 20.12 -43.27 1.08
C ALA A 30 18.76 -43.51 1.72
N SER A 31 18.24 -44.69 1.45
CA SER A 31 17.20 -45.40 2.20
C SER A 31 17.73 -45.91 3.54
N SER A 32 16.87 -46.02 4.55
CA SER A 32 16.72 -47.25 5.34
C SER A 32 15.64 -47.10 6.43
N SER A 33 14.73 -48.04 6.39
CA SER A 33 13.80 -48.42 7.45
C SER A 33 14.51 -49.29 8.49
N SER A 34 14.14 -49.20 9.76
CA SER A 34 14.04 -50.36 10.66
C SER A 34 13.30 -50.07 11.97
N THR A 35 12.75 -51.17 12.46
CA THR A 35 11.65 -51.40 13.39
C THR A 35 11.99 -51.37 14.89
N ASN A 36 11.00 -50.89 15.65
CA ASN A 36 10.40 -51.49 16.86
C ASN A 36 11.22 -51.62 18.17
N SER A 37 10.72 -50.99 19.24
CA SER A 37 10.65 -51.65 20.55
C SER A 37 9.66 -50.98 21.50
N ARG A 38 8.78 -51.81 22.07
CA ARG A 38 7.81 -51.48 23.13
C ARG A 38 8.55 -51.24 24.45
N LYS A 39 8.16 -50.20 25.18
CA LYS A 39 8.22 -50.19 26.66
C LYS A 39 6.95 -49.59 27.22
N HIS A 40 6.26 -50.40 28.03
CA HIS A 40 5.27 -49.97 28.99
C HIS A 40 5.95 -49.10 30.04
N ASP A 41 5.34 -47.96 30.37
CA ASP A 41 5.48 -47.39 31.71
C ASP A 41 4.22 -46.62 32.07
N SER A 42 3.58 -47.07 33.14
CA SER A 42 2.44 -46.45 33.79
C SER A 42 2.95 -45.33 34.70
N ALA A 43 2.58 -44.09 34.40
CA ALA A 43 2.71 -42.99 35.35
C ALA A 43 1.53 -42.03 35.20
N SER A 44 0.67 -42.04 36.22
CA SER A 44 -0.43 -41.13 36.46
C SER A 44 0.05 -39.68 36.41
N ARG A 45 -0.33 -38.96 35.36
CA ARG A 45 -0.07 -37.52 35.22
C ARG A 45 -1.40 -36.79 35.20
N THR A 46 -1.68 -36.12 36.31
CA THR A 46 -2.76 -35.16 36.49
C THR A 46 -2.75 -34.17 35.32
N ARG A 47 -3.74 -34.25 34.43
CA ARG A 47 -3.89 -33.28 33.34
C ARG A 47 -4.41 -31.99 33.92
N HIS A 48 -3.50 -31.10 34.34
CA HIS A 48 -3.82 -29.69 34.41
C HIS A 48 -4.09 -29.23 32.98
N LEU A 49 -5.37 -29.11 32.64
CA LEU A 49 -5.83 -28.47 31.41
C LEU A 49 -5.55 -26.97 31.57
N SER A 50 -4.30 -26.56 31.36
CA SER A 50 -4.01 -25.15 31.05
C SER A 50 -4.66 -24.88 29.71
N THR A 51 -5.83 -24.24 29.75
CA THR A 51 -6.40 -23.51 28.62
C THR A 51 -5.40 -22.44 28.22
N ARG A 52 -4.42 -22.83 27.39
CA ARG A 52 -3.63 -21.89 26.62
C ARG A 52 -4.59 -21.35 25.57
N THR A 53 -5.33 -20.30 25.93
CA THR A 53 -6.01 -19.44 24.96
C THR A 53 -4.96 -19.07 23.94
N ALA A 54 -5.04 -19.68 22.76
CA ALA A 54 -4.29 -19.23 21.61
C ALA A 54 -4.80 -17.81 21.35
N GLN A 55 -4.02 -16.81 21.76
CA GLN A 55 -4.24 -15.43 21.36
C GLN A 55 -4.04 -15.38 19.86
N HIS A 56 -5.10 -15.61 19.11
CA HIS A 56 -5.15 -15.20 17.74
C HIS A 56 -5.26 -13.67 17.78
N PRO A 57 -4.37 -12.94 17.11
CA PRO A 57 -4.46 -11.49 17.09
C PRO A 57 -5.80 -11.11 16.49
N THR A 58 -6.64 -10.46 17.28
CA THR A 58 -7.75 -9.66 16.77
C THR A 58 -7.13 -8.66 15.81
N GLN A 59 -7.57 -8.62 14.55
CA GLN A 59 -6.96 -7.71 13.59
C GLN A 59 -7.40 -6.28 13.88
N ASP A 60 -6.63 -5.53 14.66
CA ASP A 60 -6.98 -4.18 15.06
C ASP A 60 -7.18 -3.23 13.85
N LEU A 61 -8.18 -2.37 13.95
CA LEU A 61 -8.41 -1.32 12.98
C LEU A 61 -7.19 -0.38 12.91
N GLN A 62 -6.78 -0.06 11.69
CA GLN A 62 -5.76 0.95 11.42
C GLN A 62 -6.39 2.14 10.69
N LEU A 63 -5.82 3.32 10.94
CA LEU A 63 -6.04 4.51 10.13
C LEU A 63 -4.83 4.78 9.23
N THR A 64 -5.07 5.31 8.04
CA THR A 64 -4.03 5.82 7.15
C THR A 64 -4.50 7.10 6.46
N LEU A 65 -3.56 8.01 6.17
CA LEU A 65 -3.86 9.13 5.28
C LEU A 65 -3.76 8.66 3.83
N ALA A 66 -4.83 8.86 3.08
CA ALA A 66 -4.81 8.81 1.63
C ALA A 66 -4.96 10.22 1.06
N LEU A 67 -4.02 10.63 0.22
CA LEU A 67 -4.05 11.94 -0.41
C LEU A 67 -4.02 11.76 -1.93
N ILE A 68 -5.08 12.18 -2.59
CA ILE A 68 -5.17 12.30 -4.04
C ILE A 68 -4.66 13.69 -4.41
N LYS A 69 -3.55 13.74 -5.15
CA LYS A 69 -2.81 14.97 -5.45
C LYS A 69 -3.52 15.82 -6.52
N PRO A 70 -3.19 17.11 -6.64
CA PRO A 70 -3.83 18.02 -7.59
C PRO A 70 -3.84 17.53 -9.04
N SER A 71 -2.79 16.82 -9.47
CA SER A 71 -2.72 16.29 -10.84
C SER A 71 -3.85 15.32 -11.18
N VAL A 72 -4.36 14.57 -10.20
CA VAL A 72 -5.48 13.63 -10.39
C VAL A 72 -6.81 14.32 -10.07
N CYS A 73 -6.84 15.16 -9.03
CA CYS A 73 -8.05 15.92 -8.68
C CYS A 73 -8.52 16.91 -9.74
N ALA A 74 -7.65 17.27 -10.69
CA ALA A 74 -7.98 18.10 -11.85
C ALA A 74 -9.09 17.48 -12.74
N TYR A 75 -9.32 16.16 -12.67
CA TYR A 75 -10.37 15.48 -13.44
C TYR A 75 -11.32 14.68 -12.54
N GLN A 76 -12.55 15.18 -12.38
CA GLN A 76 -13.54 14.61 -11.43
C GLN A 76 -13.95 13.15 -11.72
N PRO A 77 -14.08 12.70 -12.97
CA PRO A 77 -14.36 11.30 -13.25
C PRO A 77 -13.30 10.34 -12.68
N ASP A 78 -12.02 10.70 -12.71
CA ASP A 78 -10.95 9.90 -12.11
C ASP A 78 -11.11 9.82 -10.59
N VAL A 79 -11.36 10.95 -9.93
CA VAL A 79 -11.60 10.99 -8.47
C VAL A 79 -12.75 10.07 -8.09
N SER A 80 -13.83 10.09 -8.87
CA SER A 80 -15.02 9.26 -8.63
C SER A 80 -14.71 7.77 -8.79
N ALA A 81 -13.95 7.40 -9.82
CA ALA A 81 -13.50 6.03 -10.04
C ALA A 81 -12.60 5.53 -8.89
N ILE A 82 -11.67 6.38 -8.42
CA ILE A 82 -10.75 6.05 -7.33
C ILE A 82 -11.51 5.85 -6.01
N LEU A 83 -12.49 6.70 -5.69
CA LEU A 83 -13.33 6.54 -4.49
C LEU A 83 -14.14 5.23 -4.52
N LYS A 84 -14.65 4.86 -5.70
CA LYS A 84 -15.32 3.57 -5.90
C LYS A 84 -14.37 2.41 -5.65
N GLU A 85 -13.14 2.49 -6.15
CA GLU A 85 -12.12 1.45 -5.99
C GLU A 85 -11.65 1.31 -4.53
N ILE A 86 -11.47 2.43 -3.82
CA ILE A 86 -11.18 2.43 -2.38
C ILE A 86 -12.26 1.64 -1.63
N LYS A 87 -13.55 1.91 -1.90
CA LYS A 87 -14.65 1.17 -1.27
C LYS A 87 -14.64 -0.31 -1.64
N GLN A 88 -14.38 -0.64 -2.90
CA GLN A 88 -14.31 -2.03 -3.38
C GLN A 88 -13.13 -2.81 -2.78
N SER A 89 -12.07 -2.14 -2.35
CA SER A 89 -10.93 -2.77 -1.68
C SER A 89 -11.19 -3.19 -0.22
N GLY A 90 -12.36 -2.82 0.33
CA GLY A 90 -12.68 -3.04 1.74
C GLY A 90 -12.18 -1.94 2.69
N LEU A 91 -11.53 -0.90 2.17
CA LEU A 91 -11.20 0.30 2.94
C LEU A 91 -12.44 1.22 3.04
N ASN A 92 -12.61 1.81 4.23
CA ASN A 92 -13.71 2.73 4.51
C ASN A 92 -13.16 4.14 4.73
N VAL A 93 -14.00 5.16 4.55
CA VAL A 93 -13.64 6.57 4.74
C VAL A 93 -14.18 7.06 6.08
N ALA A 94 -13.28 7.38 7.02
CA ALA A 94 -13.63 7.97 8.31
C ALA A 94 -13.92 9.47 8.19
N ARG A 95 -13.09 10.18 7.41
CA ARG A 95 -13.19 11.61 7.13
C ARG A 95 -12.67 11.91 5.72
N SER A 96 -13.18 12.99 5.13
CA SER A 96 -12.69 13.53 3.87
C SER A 96 -12.56 15.05 3.95
N ARG A 97 -11.57 15.62 3.26
CA ARG A 97 -11.35 17.07 3.19
C ARG A 97 -10.74 17.41 1.84
N ARG A 98 -11.33 18.37 1.12
CA ARG A 98 -10.65 19.03 0.00
C ARG A 98 -9.67 20.03 0.57
N VAL A 99 -8.40 19.95 0.17
CA VAL A 99 -7.32 20.76 0.73
C VAL A 99 -6.69 21.62 -0.37
N PHE A 100 -6.47 22.89 -0.03
CA PHE A 100 -5.73 23.84 -0.85
C PHE A 100 -4.49 24.21 -0.05
N TRP A 101 -3.34 23.63 -0.39
CA TRP A 101 -2.13 23.86 0.39
C TRP A 101 -1.49 25.19 0.00
N THR A 102 -1.12 25.96 1.02
CA THR A 102 -0.13 27.01 0.85
C THR A 102 1.26 26.38 0.66
N SER A 103 2.23 27.19 0.22
CA SER A 103 3.62 26.75 0.18
C SER A 103 4.11 26.30 1.56
N ALA A 104 3.74 27.03 2.63
CA ALA A 104 4.12 26.68 3.99
C ALA A 104 3.56 25.31 4.42
N ASP A 105 2.28 25.05 4.14
CA ASP A 105 1.64 23.76 4.48
C ASP A 105 2.32 22.59 3.76
N ALA A 106 2.58 22.76 2.45
CA ALA A 106 3.23 21.73 1.65
C ALA A 106 4.65 21.42 2.15
N HIS A 107 5.41 22.45 2.53
CA HIS A 107 6.75 22.29 3.09
C HIS A 107 6.74 21.59 4.44
N ALA A 108 5.80 21.97 5.32
CA ALA A 108 5.62 21.34 6.63
C ALA A 108 5.25 19.86 6.47
N PHE A 109 4.29 19.55 5.59
CA PHE A 109 3.86 18.19 5.33
C PHE A 109 4.98 17.30 4.76
N TYR A 110 5.77 17.83 3.82
CA TYR A 110 6.86 17.09 3.18
C TYR A 110 8.25 17.36 3.78
N ALA A 111 8.35 17.84 5.02
CA ALA A 111 9.61 18.26 5.63
C ALA A 111 10.71 17.18 5.58
N GLU A 112 10.36 15.90 5.67
CA GLU A 112 11.28 14.75 5.60
C GLU A 112 11.96 14.57 4.24
N HIS A 113 11.44 15.22 3.19
CA HIS A 113 12.01 15.20 1.85
C HIS A 113 12.87 16.44 1.55
N ARG A 114 13.05 17.35 2.52
CA ARG A 114 13.87 18.54 2.33
C ARG A 114 15.31 18.15 1.93
N GLY A 115 15.86 18.87 0.95
CA GLY A 115 17.19 18.60 0.40
C GLY A 115 17.26 17.47 -0.63
N ARG A 116 16.15 16.76 -0.91
CA ARG A 116 16.08 15.83 -2.05
C ARG A 116 15.97 16.61 -3.35
N PHE A 117 16.64 16.14 -4.41
CA PHE A 117 16.66 16.82 -5.72
C PHE A 117 15.28 17.07 -6.34
N TYR A 118 14.26 16.33 -5.89
CA TYR A 118 12.89 16.43 -6.38
C TYR A 118 11.96 17.27 -5.48
N TYR A 119 12.44 17.77 -4.36
CA TYR A 119 11.63 18.40 -3.31
C TYR A 119 10.84 19.59 -3.82
N ASP A 120 11.49 20.55 -4.48
CA ASP A 120 10.80 21.75 -4.97
C ASP A 120 9.72 21.41 -6.00
N ARG A 121 9.99 20.42 -6.88
CA ARG A 121 8.99 19.93 -7.84
C ARG A 121 7.81 19.25 -7.15
N LEU A 122 8.05 18.54 -6.05
CA LEU A 122 6.99 17.96 -5.22
C LEU A 122 6.13 19.08 -4.63
N ILE A 123 6.74 20.08 -3.99
CA ILE A 123 6.01 21.22 -3.42
C ILE A 123 5.17 21.94 -4.47
N LEU A 124 5.77 22.30 -5.61
CA LEU A 124 5.07 22.96 -6.72
C LEU A 124 3.87 22.15 -7.21
N GLY A 125 4.01 20.82 -7.30
CA GLY A 125 2.91 19.94 -7.70
C GLY A 125 1.78 19.85 -6.67
N MET A 126 2.04 20.15 -5.40
CA MET A 126 1.03 20.12 -4.35
C MET A 126 0.28 21.43 -4.18
N ILE A 127 0.94 22.56 -4.48
CA ILE A 127 0.30 23.89 -4.42
C ILE A 127 -0.35 24.30 -5.75
N SER A 128 -0.30 23.45 -6.78
CA SER A 128 -0.84 23.77 -8.11
C SER A 128 -2.37 23.69 -8.21
N GLY A 129 -3.08 23.30 -7.15
CA GLY A 129 -4.53 23.15 -7.16
C GLY A 129 -5.08 22.36 -5.97
N PRO A 130 -6.37 22.01 -5.99
CA PRO A 130 -7.00 21.25 -4.90
C PRO A 130 -6.49 19.81 -4.84
N ALA A 131 -6.20 19.32 -3.65
CA ALA A 131 -6.02 17.91 -3.34
C ALA A 131 -7.25 17.37 -2.59
N LEU A 132 -7.43 16.04 -2.59
CA LEU A 132 -8.43 15.37 -1.75
C LEU A 132 -7.72 14.50 -0.71
N ALA A 133 -7.88 14.86 0.56
CA ALA A 133 -7.42 14.06 1.68
C ALA A 133 -8.55 13.19 2.21
N LEU A 134 -8.26 11.93 2.50
CA LEU A 134 -9.15 10.95 3.10
C LEU A 134 -8.43 10.30 4.28
N ALA A 135 -9.13 10.19 5.40
CA ALA A 135 -8.74 9.29 6.47
C ALA A 135 -9.38 7.93 6.17
N LEU A 136 -8.57 6.96 5.74
CA LEU A 136 -9.06 5.62 5.44
C LEU A 136 -8.87 4.71 6.64
N TYR A 137 -9.81 3.81 6.88
CA TYR A 137 -9.73 2.83 7.96
C TYR A 137 -10.15 1.43 7.53
N GLY A 138 -9.62 0.46 8.26
CA GLY A 138 -9.86 -0.97 8.07
C GLY A 138 -8.72 -1.80 8.68
N PRO A 139 -8.84 -3.13 8.69
CA PRO A 139 -7.72 -3.99 9.01
C PRO A 139 -6.56 -3.72 8.06
N HIS A 140 -5.35 -3.54 8.60
CA HIS A 140 -4.13 -3.30 7.79
C HIS A 140 -4.25 -2.14 6.79
N ALA A 141 -4.99 -1.08 7.14
CA ALA A 141 -5.33 0.01 6.22
C ALA A 141 -4.12 0.63 5.52
N ILE A 142 -2.99 0.77 6.22
CA ILE A 142 -1.74 1.32 5.69
C ILE A 142 -1.21 0.45 4.54
N THR A 143 -1.06 -0.86 4.77
CA THR A 143 -0.51 -1.76 3.75
C THR A 143 -1.50 -1.97 2.60
N HIS A 144 -2.80 -2.04 2.89
CA HIS A 144 -3.85 -2.13 1.87
C HIS A 144 -3.87 -0.90 0.96
N TRP A 145 -3.83 0.30 1.53
CA TRP A 145 -3.79 1.52 0.74
C TRP A 145 -2.52 1.57 -0.12
N ARG A 146 -1.35 1.25 0.45
CA ARG A 146 -0.09 1.19 -0.30
C ARG A 146 -0.09 0.15 -1.42
N ALA A 147 -0.76 -0.98 -1.22
CA ALA A 147 -0.91 -2.00 -2.26
C ALA A 147 -1.75 -1.48 -3.44
N LEU A 148 -2.86 -0.79 -3.18
CA LEU A 148 -3.65 -0.12 -4.22
C LEU A 148 -2.84 0.94 -4.99
N LEU A 149 -2.00 1.69 -4.27
CA LEU A 149 -1.14 2.70 -4.89
C LEU A 149 -0.13 2.07 -5.86
N GLY A 150 0.45 0.92 -5.49
CA GLY A 150 1.54 0.29 -6.23
C GLY A 150 2.86 1.06 -6.09
N PRO A 151 3.88 0.70 -6.90
CA PRO A 151 5.23 1.27 -6.80
C PRO A 151 5.25 2.80 -6.90
N THR A 152 6.09 3.46 -6.08
CA THR A 152 6.21 4.94 -6.06
C THR A 152 6.57 5.52 -7.42
N LYS A 153 7.43 4.82 -8.18
CA LYS A 153 7.80 5.15 -9.55
C LYS A 153 6.72 4.63 -10.50
N ALA A 154 5.87 5.54 -10.99
CA ALA A 154 4.71 5.19 -11.81
C ALA A 154 5.09 4.37 -13.06
N TYR A 155 6.22 4.66 -13.69
CA TYR A 155 6.68 3.91 -14.87
C TYR A 155 6.99 2.44 -14.55
N MET A 156 7.55 2.13 -13.37
CA MET A 156 7.75 0.75 -12.92
C MET A 156 6.41 0.07 -12.65
N GLY A 157 5.44 0.82 -12.11
CA GLY A 157 4.08 0.35 -11.89
C GLY A 157 3.38 -0.08 -13.18
N LYS A 158 3.59 0.62 -14.31
CA LYS A 158 2.97 0.27 -15.59
C LYS A 158 3.30 -1.14 -16.08
N TYR A 159 4.48 -1.67 -15.74
CA TYR A 159 4.90 -3.02 -16.14
C TYR A 159 4.60 -4.07 -15.07
N SER A 160 4.84 -3.75 -13.79
CA SER A 160 4.74 -4.71 -12.69
C SER A 160 3.35 -4.79 -12.06
N HIS A 161 2.63 -3.66 -12.02
CA HIS A 161 1.34 -3.50 -11.35
C HIS A 161 0.41 -2.60 -12.19
N PRO A 162 0.07 -3.00 -13.44
CA PRO A 162 -0.64 -2.13 -14.40
C PRO A 162 -2.01 -1.66 -13.90
N HIS A 163 -2.62 -2.40 -12.98
CA HIS A 163 -3.90 -2.05 -12.36
C HIS A 163 -3.78 -1.10 -11.16
N SER A 164 -2.57 -0.87 -10.64
CA SER A 164 -2.36 0.05 -9.51
C SER A 164 -2.73 1.49 -9.88
N LEU A 165 -3.10 2.27 -8.86
CA LEU A 165 -3.52 3.66 -9.04
C LEU A 165 -2.39 4.51 -9.64
N ARG A 166 -1.15 4.36 -9.17
CA ARG A 166 0.00 5.11 -9.73
C ARG A 166 0.30 4.73 -11.17
N ALA A 167 0.08 3.47 -11.58
CA ALA A 167 0.28 3.06 -12.97
C ALA A 167 -0.75 3.69 -13.92
N ARG A 168 -2.02 3.78 -13.50
CA ARG A 168 -3.12 4.33 -14.31
C ARG A 168 -3.14 5.86 -14.34
N TYR A 169 -2.97 6.52 -13.20
CA TYR A 169 -3.17 7.97 -13.06
C TYR A 169 -1.87 8.77 -12.86
N GLY A 170 -0.74 8.10 -12.63
CA GLY A 170 0.54 8.76 -12.43
C GLY A 170 1.17 9.26 -13.74
N LEU A 171 1.67 10.50 -13.71
CA LEU A 171 2.32 11.15 -14.85
C LEU A 171 3.85 11.11 -14.78
N GLY A 172 4.41 10.77 -13.62
CA GLY A 172 5.86 10.68 -13.41
C GLY A 172 6.19 10.40 -11.93
N ASP A 173 7.44 10.56 -11.55
CA ASP A 173 7.91 10.19 -10.20
C ASP A 173 7.32 11.11 -9.11
N THR A 174 7.46 12.43 -9.24
CA THR A 174 6.88 13.38 -8.27
C THR A 174 5.38 13.59 -8.49
N ARG A 175 4.94 13.50 -9.75
CA ARG A 175 3.53 13.55 -10.17
C ARG A 175 2.93 12.16 -10.29
N ASN A 176 3.16 11.31 -9.28
CA ASN A 176 2.62 9.96 -9.22
C ASN A 176 1.13 9.91 -8.82
N GLY A 177 0.51 11.06 -8.57
CA GLY A 177 -0.92 11.21 -8.33
C GLY A 177 -1.37 11.00 -6.89
N PHE A 178 -0.55 10.38 -6.03
CA PHE A 178 -1.00 9.94 -4.71
C PHE A 178 0.06 9.99 -3.62
N HIS A 179 -0.38 10.12 -2.38
CA HIS A 179 0.38 9.89 -1.16
C HIS A 179 -0.38 8.94 -0.23
N GLY A 180 0.38 8.14 0.52
CA GLY A 180 -0.12 7.22 1.52
C GLY A 180 0.89 7.09 2.64
N SER A 181 0.42 7.11 3.89
CA SER A 181 1.29 6.92 5.06
C SER A 181 2.03 5.58 4.96
N ASP A 182 3.23 5.52 5.52
CA ASP A 182 4.10 4.35 5.42
C ASP A 182 4.18 3.50 6.70
N SER A 183 3.72 4.06 7.83
CA SER A 183 3.80 3.50 9.17
C SER A 183 2.66 4.06 10.04
N PRO A 184 2.30 3.40 11.16
CA PRO A 184 1.31 3.93 12.10
C PRO A 184 1.68 5.32 12.64
N GLU A 185 2.96 5.55 12.90
CA GLU A 185 3.49 6.82 13.41
C GLU A 185 3.35 7.93 12.37
N SER A 186 3.69 7.66 11.09
CA SER A 186 3.49 8.64 10.03
C SER A 186 2.01 8.89 9.78
N ALA A 187 1.16 7.85 9.81
CA ALA A 187 -0.28 8.00 9.67
C ALA A 187 -0.88 8.91 10.76
N GLN A 188 -0.52 8.72 12.02
CA GLN A 188 -0.99 9.55 13.12
C GLN A 188 -0.59 11.02 12.94
N ARG A 189 0.70 11.28 12.66
CA ARG A 189 1.22 12.64 12.45
C ARG A 189 0.56 13.31 11.24
N GLU A 190 0.49 12.60 10.11
CA GLU A 190 -0.08 13.12 8.86
C GLU A 190 -1.58 13.44 9.00
N LEU A 191 -2.34 12.57 9.66
CA LEU A 191 -3.76 12.80 9.90
C LEU A 191 -4.00 13.99 10.83
N ALA A 192 -3.17 14.17 11.87
CA ALA A 192 -3.24 15.33 12.75
C ALA A 192 -2.98 16.65 12.01
N LEU A 193 -2.00 16.67 11.08
CA LEU A 193 -1.71 17.84 10.25
C LEU A 193 -2.86 18.19 9.30
N VAL A 194 -3.53 17.19 8.72
CA VAL A 194 -4.55 17.40 7.68
C VAL A 194 -5.95 17.60 8.26
N PHE A 195 -6.27 16.91 9.36
CA PHE A 195 -7.56 16.94 10.05
C PHE A 195 -7.39 17.50 11.46
N ASP A 196 -6.96 18.76 11.53
CA ASP A 196 -6.74 19.47 12.79
C ASP A 196 -7.91 19.34 13.77
N GLY A 197 -7.58 19.18 15.05
CA GLY A 197 -8.54 18.93 16.13
C GLY A 197 -9.21 17.55 16.11
N TRP A 198 -8.78 16.60 15.28
CA TRP A 198 -9.31 15.25 15.28
C TRP A 198 -8.56 14.32 16.23
N ASP A 199 -9.26 13.84 17.27
CA ASP A 199 -8.78 12.71 18.08
C ASP A 199 -8.96 11.39 17.32
N THR A 200 -7.89 10.95 16.65
CA THR A 200 -7.85 9.71 15.87
C THR A 200 -7.88 8.47 16.76
N GLN A 201 -7.32 8.54 17.98
CA GLN A 201 -7.24 7.40 18.89
C GLN A 201 -8.60 7.10 19.52
N TRP A 202 -9.27 8.14 20.04
CA TRP A 202 -10.64 7.99 20.52
C TRP A 202 -11.58 7.48 19.43
N TRP A 203 -11.45 8.00 18.21
CA TRP A 203 -12.28 7.57 17.09
C TRP A 203 -12.04 6.08 16.75
N LEU A 204 -10.77 5.65 16.68
CA LEU A 204 -10.42 4.25 16.42
C LEU A 204 -10.98 3.31 17.49
N GLN A 205 -10.82 3.65 18.77
CA GLN A 205 -11.34 2.84 19.88
C GLN A 205 -12.87 2.67 19.80
N ARG A 206 -13.58 3.75 19.47
CA ARG A 206 -15.03 3.72 19.31
C ARG A 206 -15.47 2.82 18.16
N GLU A 207 -14.79 2.90 17.01
CA GLU A 207 -15.14 2.09 15.85
C GLU A 207 -14.75 0.61 16.02
N GLN A 208 -13.64 0.33 16.71
CA GLN A 208 -13.26 -1.03 17.09
C GLN A 208 -14.37 -1.69 17.94
N GLY A 209 -14.94 -0.96 18.89
CA GLY A 209 -16.03 -1.45 19.76
C GLY A 209 -17.38 -1.64 19.06
N ARG A 210 -17.54 -1.18 17.82
CA ARG A 210 -18.78 -1.31 17.03
C ARG A 210 -18.78 -2.51 16.09
N LEU A 211 -17.61 -3.11 15.84
CA LEU A 211 -17.50 -4.26 14.95
C LEU A 211 -18.00 -5.53 15.66
N PRO A 212 -18.78 -6.39 14.98
CA PRO A 212 -19.17 -7.68 15.53
C PRO A 212 -17.90 -8.46 15.88
N ALA A 213 -17.76 -8.80 17.15
CA ALA A 213 -16.76 -9.77 17.58
C ALA A 213 -17.33 -11.18 17.31
N ASP A 214 -16.52 -12.08 16.77
CA ASP A 214 -16.85 -13.51 16.76
C ASP A 214 -16.93 -14.06 18.20
N GLN A 215 -17.35 -15.32 18.35
CA GLN A 215 -17.47 -15.97 19.67
C GLN A 215 -16.15 -16.02 20.46
N ASP A 216 -15.02 -15.77 19.78
CA ASP A 216 -13.67 -15.74 20.34
C ASP A 216 -13.15 -14.30 20.58
N GLY A 217 -13.98 -13.27 20.39
CA GLY A 217 -13.61 -11.87 20.61
C GLY A 217 -12.84 -11.20 19.46
N ARG A 218 -12.73 -11.84 18.30
CA ARG A 218 -12.00 -11.31 17.13
C ARG A 218 -12.93 -10.51 16.25
N LEU A 219 -12.39 -9.45 15.62
CA LEU A 219 -13.13 -8.69 14.63
C LEU A 219 -13.61 -9.62 13.51
N ASN A 220 -14.93 -9.74 13.35
CA ASN A 220 -15.57 -10.35 12.19
C ASN A 220 -16.05 -9.23 11.26
N PRO A 221 -15.19 -8.71 10.35
CA PRO A 221 -15.55 -7.62 9.44
C PRO A 221 -16.65 -8.00 8.44
N LEU A 222 -17.04 -9.28 8.36
CA LEU A 222 -18.05 -9.79 7.43
C LEU A 222 -19.39 -10.12 8.12
N GLY A 223 -19.46 -10.16 9.45
CA GLY A 223 -20.72 -10.25 10.20
C GLY A 223 -21.62 -11.46 9.91
N PHE A 224 -21.06 -12.54 9.34
CA PHE A 224 -21.74 -13.82 9.15
C PHE A 224 -21.00 -14.92 9.94
#